data_AF-A0A955MQJ7-F1
#
_entry.id   AF-A0A955MQJ7-F1
#
_cell.length_a   1.000
_cell.length_b   1.000
_cell.length_c   1.000
_cell.angle_alpha   90.00
_cell.angle_beta   90.00
_cell.angle_gamma   90.00
#
_symmetry.space_group_name_H-M   'P 1'
#
loop_
_entity.id
_entity.type
_entity.pdbx_description
1 polymer ?
#
loop_
_entity_poly.entity_id
_entity_poly.type
_entity_poly.pdbx_seq_one_letter_code
_entity_poly.pdbx_strand_id
1 'polypeptide(L)'
;DRLYAIGGLVFASPQSATNAVFSYQPSTNRWTEESSMPTRRGGARGAFVGGKIYVAGGIRSGGSVGDFAVFDPVSGEWETLPDMPTPRDHLAVEGWNGKVFAIAGRNPMLRSELEIYDPRANSWTSGADIPTPRAGIASAALLDRVFVFGGEGSSRPNGIFDEVEVYDPAADQWMSLAPMPLGRHGIDAGILGGEIHLPGGGPMIGLSRTDRHDAFKPQIAASIWTLR
;
A
#
# COMPACT_ATOMS: atom_id res chain seq x y z
N ASP A 1 9.22 -15.12 8.42
CA ASP A 1 10.59 -15.37 7.92
C ASP A 1 10.67 -15.37 6.39
N ARG A 2 9.54 -15.46 5.69
CA ARG A 2 9.44 -15.31 4.24
C ARG A 2 9.03 -13.90 3.81
N LEU A 3 9.44 -13.54 2.60
CA LEU A 3 8.90 -12.42 1.83
C LEU A 3 7.95 -12.97 0.77
N TYR A 4 6.82 -12.30 0.52
CA TYR A 4 5.88 -12.69 -0.52
C TYR A 4 5.81 -11.63 -1.62
N ALA A 5 5.85 -12.08 -2.88
CA ALA A 5 5.55 -11.28 -4.05
C ALA A 5 4.22 -11.78 -4.64
N ILE A 6 3.22 -10.91 -4.69
CA ILE A 6 1.83 -11.30 -4.96
C ILE A 6 1.26 -10.46 -6.10
N GLY A 7 0.88 -11.11 -7.20
CA GLY A 7 0.23 -10.46 -8.34
C GLY A 7 1.17 -9.51 -9.08
N GLY A 8 0.63 -8.35 -9.45
CA GLY A 8 1.37 -7.31 -10.16
C GLY A 8 1.10 -7.30 -11.67
N LEU A 9 1.91 -6.51 -12.36
CA LEU A 9 1.81 -6.26 -13.79
C LEU A 9 3.08 -6.79 -14.47
N VAL A 10 2.93 -7.73 -15.42
CA VAL A 10 4.08 -8.28 -16.17
C VAL A 10 4.61 -7.24 -17.17
N PHE A 11 3.73 -6.42 -17.72
CA PHE A 11 4.04 -5.22 -18.51
C PHE A 11 3.26 -4.03 -17.97
N ALA A 12 3.57 -2.79 -18.34
CA ALA A 12 2.80 -1.61 -17.90
C ALA A 12 1.40 -1.52 -18.55
N SER A 13 0.57 -2.56 -18.41
CA SER A 13 -0.73 -2.72 -19.05
C SER A 13 -1.67 -3.59 -18.20
N PRO A 14 -2.93 -3.18 -17.97
CA PRO A 14 -3.92 -3.97 -17.22
C PRO A 14 -4.19 -5.38 -17.77
N GLN A 15 -4.01 -5.59 -19.08
CA GLN A 15 -4.14 -6.88 -19.73
C GLN A 15 -3.06 -7.88 -19.27
N SER A 16 -1.95 -7.38 -18.72
CA SER A 16 -0.82 -8.18 -18.24
C SER A 16 -0.82 -8.39 -16.72
N ALA A 17 -1.94 -8.09 -16.05
CA ALA A 17 -2.10 -8.43 -14.64
C ALA A 17 -1.95 -9.94 -14.43
N THR A 18 -1.22 -10.33 -13.38
CA THR A 18 -1.03 -11.73 -12.98
C THR A 18 -1.69 -12.02 -11.64
N ASN A 19 -1.97 -13.30 -11.38
CA ASN A 19 -2.38 -13.83 -10.07
C ASN A 19 -1.28 -14.69 -9.43
N ALA A 20 -0.09 -14.77 -10.03
CA ALA A 20 1.01 -15.57 -9.51
C ALA A 20 1.46 -15.07 -8.13
N VAL A 21 1.92 -16.00 -7.32
CA VAL A 21 2.38 -15.76 -5.95
C VAL A 21 3.71 -16.47 -5.78
N PHE A 22 4.70 -15.77 -5.26
CA PHE A 22 5.99 -16.34 -4.95
C PHE A 22 6.37 -16.00 -3.51
N SER A 23 6.96 -16.97 -2.81
CA SER A 23 7.60 -16.73 -1.52
C SER A 23 9.12 -16.83 -1.65
N TYR A 24 9.83 -16.00 -0.92
CA TYR A 24 11.28 -16.00 -0.81
C TYR A 24 11.70 -16.36 0.60
N GLN A 25 12.55 -17.38 0.72
CA GLN A 25 13.17 -17.78 1.99
C GLN A 25 14.61 -17.25 2.04
N PRO A 26 14.91 -16.24 2.89
CA PRO A 26 16.24 -15.63 2.95
C PRO A 26 17.33 -16.61 3.41
N SER A 27 17.01 -17.52 4.33
CA SER A 27 17.99 -18.49 4.87
C SER A 27 18.52 -19.47 3.82
N THR A 28 17.76 -19.72 2.75
CA THR A 28 18.15 -20.62 1.65
C THR A 28 18.38 -19.90 0.33
N ASN A 29 18.14 -18.59 0.26
CA ASN A 29 18.16 -17.79 -0.96
C ASN A 29 17.35 -18.45 -2.10
N ARG A 30 16.09 -18.81 -1.83
CA ARG A 30 15.24 -19.53 -2.78
C ARG A 30 13.86 -18.90 -2.88
N TRP A 31 13.41 -18.75 -4.12
CA TRP A 31 12.03 -18.46 -4.44
C TRP A 31 11.26 -19.77 -4.64
N THR A 32 10.00 -19.78 -4.23
CA THR A 32 9.06 -20.88 -4.42
C THR A 32 7.75 -20.30 -4.95
N GLU A 33 7.20 -20.92 -5.98
CA GLU A 33 5.86 -20.59 -6.46
C GLU A 33 4.83 -21.17 -5.50
N GLU A 34 3.89 -20.34 -5.08
CA GLU A 34 2.83 -20.66 -4.12
C GLU A 34 1.48 -20.73 -4.84
N SER A 35 0.43 -21.12 -4.11
CA SER A 35 -0.95 -21.07 -4.62
C SER A 35 -1.30 -19.68 -5.16
N SER A 36 -1.79 -19.64 -6.40
CA SER A 36 -2.13 -18.40 -7.08
C SER A 36 -3.35 -17.71 -6.47
N MET A 37 -3.40 -16.38 -6.55
CA MET A 37 -4.59 -15.60 -6.15
C MET A 37 -5.84 -16.02 -6.95
N PRO A 38 -7.04 -15.86 -6.36
CA PRO A 38 -8.31 -16.13 -7.06
C PRO A 38 -8.51 -15.27 -8.32
N THR A 39 -7.99 -14.04 -8.32
CA THR A 39 -8.07 -13.12 -9.45
C THR A 39 -6.72 -12.47 -9.77
N ARG A 40 -6.48 -12.23 -11.07
CA ARG A 40 -5.29 -11.52 -11.57
C ARG A 40 -5.42 -10.03 -11.35
N ARG A 41 -4.44 -9.40 -10.70
CA ARG A 41 -4.54 -7.99 -10.28
C ARG A 41 -3.17 -7.33 -10.28
N GLY A 42 -3.04 -6.25 -11.04
CA GLY A 42 -1.92 -5.31 -10.99
C GLY A 42 -2.23 -4.14 -10.08
N GLY A 43 -1.24 -3.47 -9.49
CA GLY A 43 -1.48 -2.29 -8.64
C GLY A 43 -2.35 -2.56 -7.39
N ALA A 44 -2.64 -3.81 -7.08
CA ALA A 44 -3.15 -4.23 -5.77
C ALA A 44 -2.04 -4.05 -4.73
N ARG A 45 -2.45 -3.98 -3.46
CA ARG A 45 -1.54 -3.98 -2.31
C ARG A 45 -2.04 -4.96 -1.27
N GLY A 46 -1.14 -5.39 -0.39
CA GLY A 46 -1.50 -6.28 0.68
C GLY A 46 -0.89 -5.91 2.02
N ALA A 47 -1.54 -6.38 3.07
CA ALA A 47 -1.14 -6.20 4.46
C ALA A 47 -1.06 -7.55 5.17
N PHE A 48 -0.08 -7.68 6.08
CA PHE A 48 0.04 -8.83 6.95
C PHE A 48 -0.70 -8.58 8.27
N VAL A 49 -1.76 -9.34 8.54
CA VAL A 49 -2.62 -9.17 9.71
C VAL A 49 -2.95 -10.55 10.29
N GLY A 50 -2.70 -10.74 11.59
CA GLY A 50 -3.09 -11.96 12.29
C GLY A 50 -2.50 -13.25 11.72
N GLY A 51 -1.30 -13.20 11.13
CA GLY A 51 -0.66 -14.37 10.50
C GLY A 51 -1.04 -14.59 9.04
N LYS A 52 -1.93 -13.78 8.47
CA LYS A 52 -2.44 -13.92 7.10
C LYS A 52 -2.10 -12.70 6.25
N ILE A 53 -2.14 -12.86 4.93
CA ILE A 53 -1.86 -11.78 3.97
C ILE A 53 -3.17 -11.41 3.27
N TYR A 54 -3.64 -10.20 3.50
CA TYR A 54 -4.84 -9.65 2.87
C TYR A 54 -4.45 -8.84 1.65
N VAL A 55 -5.14 -9.00 0.52
CA VAL A 55 -4.83 -8.33 -0.75
C VAL A 55 -6.07 -7.67 -1.32
N ALA A 56 -6.03 -6.34 -1.45
CA ALA A 56 -7.17 -5.52 -1.82
C ALA A 56 -6.96 -4.76 -3.13
N GLY A 57 -8.07 -4.62 -3.87
CA GLY A 57 -8.18 -3.76 -5.03
C GLY A 57 -7.27 -4.15 -6.19
N GLY A 58 -6.81 -3.15 -6.93
CA GLY A 58 -5.97 -3.32 -8.11
C GLY A 58 -6.73 -3.19 -9.42
N ILE A 59 -6.03 -3.46 -10.52
CA ILE A 59 -6.50 -3.28 -11.90
C ILE A 59 -6.31 -4.57 -12.70
N ARG A 60 -7.29 -4.88 -13.53
CA ARG A 60 -7.24 -5.97 -14.52
C ARG A 60 -7.94 -5.55 -15.80
N SER A 61 -7.99 -6.45 -16.79
CA SER A 61 -8.83 -6.23 -17.97
C SER A 61 -10.27 -5.91 -17.52
N GLY A 62 -10.77 -4.73 -17.89
CA GLY A 62 -12.06 -4.19 -17.45
C GLY A 62 -11.98 -2.99 -16.50
N GLY A 63 -10.82 -2.70 -15.89
CA GLY A 63 -10.61 -1.52 -15.03
C GLY A 63 -10.23 -1.88 -13.59
N SER A 64 -10.28 -0.88 -12.71
CA SER A 64 -10.02 -1.01 -11.28
C SER A 64 -11.12 -1.83 -10.61
N VAL A 65 -10.76 -2.69 -9.66
CA VAL A 65 -11.68 -3.63 -9.01
C VAL A 65 -11.71 -3.46 -7.49
N GLY A 66 -12.78 -3.91 -6.86
CA GLY A 66 -12.94 -4.00 -5.41
C GLY A 66 -12.50 -5.34 -4.82
N ASP A 67 -12.05 -6.28 -5.66
CA ASP A 67 -11.67 -7.64 -5.27
C ASP A 67 -10.86 -7.64 -3.97
N PHE A 68 -11.24 -8.49 -3.03
CA PHE A 68 -10.54 -8.67 -1.75
C PHE A 68 -10.40 -10.15 -1.41
N ALA A 69 -9.19 -10.56 -1.04
CA ALA A 69 -8.91 -11.96 -0.70
C ALA A 69 -7.82 -12.03 0.38
N VAL A 70 -7.82 -13.13 1.13
CA VAL A 70 -6.82 -13.43 2.15
C VAL A 70 -6.12 -14.73 1.83
N PHE A 71 -4.80 -14.75 2.01
CA PHE A 71 -3.96 -15.93 1.93
C PHE A 71 -3.55 -16.35 3.33
N ASP A 72 -3.67 -17.65 3.60
CA ASP A 72 -3.09 -18.26 4.79
C ASP A 72 -1.76 -18.94 4.44
N PRO A 73 -0.61 -18.36 4.85
CA PRO A 73 0.71 -18.94 4.60
C PRO A 73 0.93 -20.33 5.23
N VAL A 74 0.13 -20.71 6.23
CA VAL A 74 0.26 -22.01 6.92
C VAL A 74 -0.39 -23.12 6.12
N SER A 75 -1.61 -22.89 5.62
CA SER A 75 -2.32 -23.88 4.80
C SER A 75 -1.97 -23.79 3.31
N GLY A 76 -1.49 -22.63 2.85
CA GLY A 76 -1.29 -22.36 1.43
C GLY A 76 -2.60 -22.07 0.68
N GLU A 77 -3.67 -21.74 1.39
CA GLU A 77 -5.00 -21.57 0.82
C GLU A 77 -5.41 -20.10 0.72
N TRP A 78 -6.21 -19.79 -0.30
CA TRP A 78 -6.84 -18.49 -0.50
C TRP A 78 -8.32 -18.54 -0.15
N GLU A 79 -8.81 -17.45 0.44
CA GLU A 79 -10.23 -17.20 0.66
C GLU A 79 -10.61 -15.86 0.04
N THR A 80 -11.68 -15.85 -0.76
CA THR A 80 -12.29 -14.61 -1.26
C THR A 80 -13.18 -14.02 -0.19
N LEU A 81 -12.99 -12.74 0.10
CA LEU A 81 -13.69 -12.00 1.14
C LEU A 81 -14.68 -11.00 0.53
N PRO A 82 -15.55 -10.35 1.33
CA PRO A 82 -16.38 -9.26 0.84
C PRO A 82 -15.54 -8.17 0.18
N ASP A 83 -15.92 -7.79 -1.03
CA ASP A 83 -15.22 -6.76 -1.80
C ASP A 83 -15.11 -5.46 -1.00
N MET A 84 -14.01 -4.76 -1.26
CA MET A 84 -13.79 -3.41 -0.79
C MET A 84 -14.88 -2.48 -1.39
N PRO A 85 -15.54 -1.62 -0.59
CA PRO A 85 -16.72 -0.87 -1.05
C PRO A 85 -16.46 0.01 -2.28
N THR A 86 -15.24 0.56 -2.39
CA THR A 86 -14.85 1.42 -3.49
C THR A 86 -13.78 0.75 -4.36
N PRO A 87 -14.09 0.24 -5.57
CA PRO A 87 -13.10 -0.32 -6.48
C PRO A 87 -11.99 0.68 -6.83
N ARG A 88 -10.72 0.32 -6.61
CA ARG A 88 -9.56 1.21 -6.90
C ARG A 88 -8.24 0.46 -6.97
N ASP A 89 -7.30 1.03 -7.72
CA ASP A 89 -5.92 0.54 -7.87
C ASP A 89 -4.90 1.57 -7.36
N HIS A 90 -3.65 1.11 -7.20
CA HIS A 90 -2.52 1.93 -6.73
C HIS A 90 -2.82 2.65 -5.40
N LEU A 91 -3.69 2.07 -4.59
CA LEU A 91 -3.96 2.42 -3.20
C LEU A 91 -2.81 1.97 -2.29
N ALA A 92 -2.84 2.38 -1.01
CA ALA A 92 -2.09 1.73 0.06
C ALA A 92 -2.98 0.73 0.80
N VAL A 93 -2.39 -0.37 1.29
CA VAL A 93 -3.05 -1.35 2.16
C VAL A 93 -2.16 -1.62 3.36
N GLU A 94 -2.57 -1.18 4.54
CA GLU A 94 -1.78 -1.26 5.78
C GLU A 94 -2.45 -2.16 6.83
N GLY A 95 -1.64 -2.95 7.53
CA GLY A 95 -2.12 -3.75 8.66
C GLY A 95 -1.89 -3.00 9.97
N TRP A 96 -2.95 -2.69 10.72
CA TRP A 96 -2.81 -2.07 12.04
C TRP A 96 -3.86 -2.57 13.03
N ASN A 97 -3.41 -2.90 14.24
CA ASN A 97 -4.25 -3.36 15.35
C ASN A 97 -5.27 -4.46 14.97
N GLY A 98 -4.81 -5.45 14.18
CA GLY A 98 -5.65 -6.57 13.74
C GLY A 98 -6.65 -6.25 12.62
N LYS A 99 -6.57 -5.05 12.02
CA LYS A 99 -7.44 -4.61 10.91
C LYS A 99 -6.62 -4.29 9.66
N VAL A 100 -7.30 -4.23 8.51
CA VAL A 100 -6.72 -3.88 7.22
C VAL A 100 -7.25 -2.51 6.80
N PHE A 101 -6.36 -1.58 6.49
CA PHE A 101 -6.68 -0.21 6.09
C PHE A 101 -6.40 -0.07 4.59
N ALA A 102 -7.42 0.22 3.80
CA ALA A 102 -7.30 0.51 2.37
C ALA A 102 -7.44 2.02 2.15
N ILE A 103 -6.37 2.66 1.71
CA ILE A 103 -6.24 4.12 1.73
C ILE A 103 -6.03 4.65 0.30
N ALA A 104 -6.87 5.61 -0.09
CA ALA A 104 -6.74 6.38 -1.33
C ALA A 104 -6.62 5.48 -2.58
N GLY A 105 -5.87 5.89 -3.61
CA GLY A 105 -5.74 5.18 -4.89
C GLY A 105 -6.48 5.91 -6.00
N ARG A 106 -6.86 5.18 -7.06
CA ARG A 106 -7.59 5.76 -8.19
C ARG A 106 -8.62 4.82 -8.81
N ASN A 107 -9.69 5.41 -9.37
CA ASN A 107 -10.61 4.76 -10.30
C ASN A 107 -11.51 5.79 -11.05
N PRO A 108 -11.18 6.14 -12.30
CA PRO A 108 -9.81 6.42 -12.75
C PRO A 108 -9.25 7.70 -12.11
N MET A 109 -10.14 8.52 -11.53
CA MET A 109 -9.80 9.72 -10.76
C MET A 109 -9.21 9.34 -9.40
N LEU A 110 -8.42 10.24 -8.83
CA LEU A 110 -7.84 10.08 -7.49
C LEU A 110 -8.93 9.96 -6.42
N ARG A 111 -8.66 9.14 -5.42
CA ARG A 111 -9.55 8.77 -4.32
C ARG A 111 -8.95 9.20 -2.99
N SER A 112 -9.80 9.57 -2.03
CA SER A 112 -9.43 9.97 -0.67
C SER A 112 -9.90 8.97 0.39
N GLU A 113 -10.67 7.97 -0.02
CA GLU A 113 -11.37 7.09 0.90
C GLU A 113 -10.39 6.28 1.76
N LEU A 114 -10.66 6.28 3.06
CA LEU A 114 -10.13 5.30 4.01
C LEU A 114 -11.23 4.28 4.32
N GLU A 115 -10.99 3.03 3.95
CA GLU A 115 -11.87 1.91 4.28
C GLU A 115 -11.12 0.90 5.13
N ILE A 116 -11.75 0.44 6.20
CA ILE A 116 -11.14 -0.39 7.23
C ILE A 116 -11.91 -1.71 7.29
N TYR A 117 -11.22 -2.81 7.03
CA TYR A 117 -11.78 -4.14 7.17
C TYR A 117 -11.44 -4.72 8.56
N ASP A 118 -12.46 -5.23 9.24
CA ASP A 118 -12.31 -5.99 10.48
C ASP A 118 -12.47 -7.49 10.21
N PRO A 119 -11.38 -8.29 10.26
CA PRO A 119 -11.46 -9.74 10.10
C PRO A 119 -12.38 -10.44 11.08
N ARG A 120 -12.63 -9.88 12.28
CA ARG A 120 -13.52 -10.48 13.27
C ARG A 120 -15.00 -10.27 12.93
N ALA A 121 -15.32 -9.11 12.37
CA ALA A 121 -16.68 -8.78 11.95
C ALA A 121 -16.96 -9.22 10.50
N ASN A 122 -15.92 -9.56 9.74
CA ASN A 122 -15.96 -9.83 8.31
C ASN A 122 -16.68 -8.72 7.52
N SER A 123 -16.35 -7.46 7.83
CA SER A 123 -17.00 -6.31 7.25
C SER A 123 -16.06 -5.11 7.11
N TRP A 124 -16.41 -4.25 6.16
CA TRP A 124 -15.76 -2.96 5.93
C TRP A 124 -16.52 -1.85 6.65
N THR A 125 -15.78 -0.87 7.16
CA THR A 125 -16.28 0.40 7.68
C THR A 125 -15.47 1.55 7.09
N SER A 126 -16.05 2.73 6.95
CA SER A 126 -15.30 3.94 6.56
C SER A 126 -14.60 4.57 7.76
N GLY A 127 -13.40 5.11 7.53
CA GLY A 127 -12.77 6.09 8.42
C GLY A 127 -12.74 7.47 7.75
N ALA A 128 -12.12 8.45 8.40
CA ALA A 128 -11.93 9.78 7.83
C ALA A 128 -11.07 9.70 6.57
N ASP A 129 -11.51 10.41 5.53
CA ASP A 129 -10.81 10.50 4.27
C ASP A 129 -9.45 11.19 4.41
N ILE A 130 -8.46 10.70 3.67
CA ILE A 130 -7.16 11.35 3.59
C ILE A 130 -7.32 12.76 2.96
N PRO A 131 -6.70 13.82 3.49
CA PRO A 131 -6.94 15.19 3.03
C PRO A 131 -6.56 15.42 1.56
N THR A 132 -5.57 14.68 1.07
CA THR A 132 -5.06 14.81 -0.29
C THR A 132 -5.33 13.53 -1.08
N PRO A 133 -6.28 13.53 -2.04
CA PRO A 133 -6.52 12.38 -2.92
C PRO A 133 -5.29 12.09 -3.79
N ARG A 134 -4.82 10.83 -3.79
CA ARG A 134 -3.61 10.43 -4.54
C ARG A 134 -3.50 8.91 -4.72
N ALA A 135 -2.69 8.49 -5.68
CA ALA A 135 -2.40 7.08 -5.97
C ALA A 135 -0.88 6.83 -5.98
N GLY A 136 -0.46 5.58 -6.12
CA GLY A 136 0.96 5.21 -6.20
C GLY A 136 1.73 5.51 -4.90
N ILE A 137 1.03 5.44 -3.78
CA ILE A 137 1.49 5.81 -2.44
C ILE A 137 2.14 4.64 -1.69
N ALA A 138 2.89 4.98 -0.64
CA ALA A 138 3.35 4.04 0.38
C ALA A 138 2.65 4.30 1.72
N SER A 139 2.49 3.25 2.53
CA SER A 139 2.00 3.34 3.91
C SER A 139 2.90 2.58 4.88
N ALA A 140 2.88 2.99 6.15
CA ALA A 140 3.49 2.23 7.23
C ALA A 140 2.82 2.55 8.56
N ALA A 141 2.58 1.53 9.40
CA ALA A 141 2.06 1.72 10.75
C ALA A 141 3.18 1.72 11.81
N LEU A 142 3.31 2.84 12.53
CA LEU A 142 4.35 3.03 13.56
C LEU A 142 3.85 3.97 14.67
N LEU A 143 4.25 3.75 15.93
CA LEU A 143 3.84 4.57 17.08
C LEU A 143 2.31 4.81 17.17
N ASP A 144 1.52 3.74 17.00
CA ASP A 144 0.04 3.79 17.01
C ASP A 144 -0.57 4.78 16.01
N ARG A 145 0.09 4.95 14.87
CA ARG A 145 -0.35 5.79 13.77
C ARG A 145 -0.14 5.09 12.44
N VAL A 146 -0.89 5.49 11.42
CA VAL A 146 -0.71 5.03 10.03
C VAL A 146 -0.22 6.20 9.19
N PHE A 147 0.99 6.11 8.67
CA PHE A 147 1.59 7.13 7.83
C PHE A 147 1.37 6.82 6.35
N VAL A 148 1.19 7.84 5.54
CA VAL A 148 1.09 7.76 4.08
C VAL A 148 2.06 8.75 3.45
N PHE A 149 2.77 8.30 2.42
CA PHE A 149 3.84 9.06 1.78
C PHE A 149 3.65 9.15 0.28
N GLY A 150 3.96 10.34 -0.25
CA GLY A 150 4.13 10.59 -1.68
C GLY A 150 2.91 10.27 -2.51
N GLY A 151 3.12 9.87 -3.76
CA GLY A 151 2.08 9.49 -4.71
C GLY A 151 2.12 10.27 -6.01
N GLU A 152 1.15 10.01 -6.88
CA GLU A 152 1.00 10.62 -8.19
C GLU A 152 -0.39 11.20 -8.42
N GLY A 153 -0.48 12.05 -9.45
CA GLY A 153 -1.71 12.73 -9.87
C GLY A 153 -1.80 14.20 -9.44
N SER A 154 -0.70 14.78 -8.96
CA SER A 154 -0.69 16.19 -8.55
C SER A 154 -0.71 17.13 -9.77
N SER A 155 -1.18 18.36 -9.57
CA SER A 155 -1.14 19.41 -10.60
C SER A 155 0.23 20.10 -10.73
N ARG A 156 1.23 19.67 -9.94
CA ARG A 156 2.60 20.20 -10.00
C ARG A 156 3.27 19.72 -11.31
N PRO A 157 4.32 20.41 -11.82
CA PRO A 157 4.92 20.08 -13.11
C PRO A 157 5.37 18.62 -13.29
N ASN A 158 5.79 17.95 -12.21
CA ASN A 158 6.23 16.56 -12.26
C ASN A 158 5.08 15.55 -12.08
N GLY A 159 3.88 16.00 -11.69
CA GLY A 159 2.71 15.14 -11.45
C GLY A 159 2.77 14.34 -10.15
N ILE A 160 3.70 14.67 -9.24
CA ILE A 160 4.02 13.90 -8.04
C ILE A 160 3.64 14.66 -6.77
N PHE A 161 3.30 13.90 -5.73
CA PHE A 161 3.09 14.35 -4.36
C PHE A 161 4.36 14.12 -3.51
N ASP A 162 4.70 15.08 -2.65
CA ASP A 162 5.70 14.97 -1.58
C ASP A 162 5.04 14.94 -0.18
N GLU A 163 3.73 14.92 -0.16
CA GLU A 163 2.90 14.97 1.02
C GLU A 163 3.14 13.76 1.92
N VAL A 164 3.12 14.05 3.21
CA VAL A 164 3.26 13.08 4.29
C VAL A 164 2.11 13.35 5.22
N GLU A 165 1.21 12.39 5.33
CA GLU A 165 0.02 12.53 6.18
C GLU A 165 -0.04 11.33 7.11
N VAL A 166 -0.47 11.58 8.33
CA VAL A 166 -0.57 10.58 9.38
C VAL A 166 -1.99 10.52 9.89
N TYR A 167 -2.53 9.31 9.94
CA TYR A 167 -3.83 9.01 10.50
C TYR A 167 -3.69 8.61 11.96
N ASP A 168 -4.52 9.20 12.80
CA ASP A 168 -4.75 8.82 14.20
C ASP A 168 -6.03 7.98 14.28
N PRO A 169 -5.94 6.64 14.41
CA PRO A 169 -7.11 5.79 14.49
C PRO A 169 -7.96 5.98 15.74
N ALA A 170 -7.42 6.57 16.81
CA ALA A 170 -8.17 6.83 18.03
C ALA A 170 -9.04 8.08 17.90
N ALA A 171 -8.57 9.07 17.15
CA ALA A 171 -9.28 10.32 16.90
C ALA A 171 -10.10 10.32 15.60
N ASP A 172 -9.88 9.33 14.71
CA ASP A 172 -10.42 9.30 13.35
C ASP A 172 -10.08 10.59 12.57
N GLN A 173 -8.79 10.96 12.62
CA GLN A 173 -8.31 12.23 12.08
C GLN A 173 -6.96 12.09 11.39
N TRP A 174 -6.78 12.90 10.35
CA TRP A 174 -5.51 13.04 9.65
C TRP A 174 -4.78 14.32 10.05
N MET A 175 -3.46 14.26 10.05
CA MET A 175 -2.57 15.41 10.21
C MET A 175 -1.55 15.43 9.09
N SER A 176 -1.29 16.61 8.51
CA SER A 176 -0.19 16.82 7.57
C SER A 176 1.12 17.01 8.33
N LEU A 177 2.19 16.37 7.85
CA LEU A 177 3.53 16.45 8.41
C LEU A 177 4.48 17.16 7.44
N ALA A 178 5.73 17.34 7.87
CA ALA A 178 6.79 17.85 6.98
C ALA A 178 6.91 16.95 5.73
N PRO A 179 6.92 17.54 4.51
CA PRO A 179 6.91 16.77 3.27
C PRO A 179 8.19 15.97 3.10
N MET A 180 8.12 14.95 2.24
CA MET A 180 9.30 14.23 1.77
C MET A 180 10.27 15.22 1.09
N PRO A 181 11.58 15.09 1.28
CA PRO A 181 12.52 15.96 0.61
C PRO A 181 12.62 15.71 -0.91
N LEU A 182 12.08 14.60 -1.40
CA LEU A 182 11.77 14.38 -2.82
C LEU A 182 10.42 13.66 -2.94
N GLY A 183 9.45 14.31 -3.58
CA GLY A 183 8.18 13.70 -3.98
C GLY A 183 8.41 12.50 -4.90
N ARG A 184 7.74 11.38 -4.63
CA ARG A 184 7.85 10.15 -5.44
C ARG A 184 6.55 9.35 -5.47
N HIS A 185 6.32 8.61 -6.57
CA HIS A 185 5.26 7.61 -6.68
C HIS A 185 5.82 6.20 -6.88
N GLY A 186 4.94 5.20 -6.91
CA GLY A 186 5.31 3.81 -7.18
C GLY A 186 6.28 3.30 -6.12
N ILE A 187 6.11 3.81 -4.91
CA ILE A 187 6.93 3.55 -3.74
C ILE A 187 6.27 2.51 -2.84
N ASP A 188 7.06 1.98 -1.92
CA ASP A 188 6.63 1.16 -0.79
C ASP A 188 7.41 1.61 0.46
N ALA A 189 6.97 1.20 1.65
CA ALA A 189 7.63 1.54 2.90
C ALA A 189 7.94 0.31 3.75
N GLY A 190 9.10 0.34 4.41
CA GLY A 190 9.50 -0.67 5.39
C GLY A 190 9.91 -0.03 6.71
N ILE A 191 9.69 -0.72 7.82
CA ILE A 191 10.08 -0.23 9.15
C ILE A 191 11.36 -0.94 9.60
N LEU A 192 12.36 -0.16 9.99
CA LEU A 192 13.62 -0.67 10.54
C LEU A 192 14.14 0.30 11.60
N GLY A 193 14.51 -0.21 12.78
CA GLY A 193 15.11 0.62 13.84
C GLY A 193 14.22 1.77 14.35
N GLY A 194 12.89 1.65 14.23
CA GLY A 194 11.95 2.72 14.59
C GLY A 194 11.87 3.87 13.57
N GLU A 195 12.39 3.67 12.37
CA GLU A 195 12.30 4.59 11.23
C GLU A 195 11.50 3.94 10.10
N ILE A 196 10.81 4.77 9.31
CA ILE A 196 10.11 4.36 8.09
C ILE A 196 11.03 4.65 6.90
N HIS A 197 11.37 3.61 6.15
CA HIS A 197 12.29 3.64 5.03
C HIS A 197 11.53 3.61 3.70
N LEU A 198 11.89 4.53 2.80
CA LEU A 198 11.27 4.71 1.49
C LEU A 198 12.34 4.56 0.39
N PRO A 199 12.55 3.33 -0.13
CA PRO A 199 13.52 3.08 -1.18
C PRO A 199 12.96 3.37 -2.57
N GLY A 200 13.78 3.97 -3.43
CA GLY A 200 13.50 4.13 -4.85
C GLY A 200 12.30 5.03 -5.13
N GLY A 201 11.49 4.65 -6.13
CA GLY A 201 10.32 5.42 -6.61
C GLY A 201 10.58 6.26 -7.84
N GLY A 202 9.53 6.88 -8.38
CA GLY A 202 9.59 7.78 -9.54
C GLY A 202 9.40 9.24 -9.15
N PRO A 203 10.37 10.15 -9.42
CA PRO A 203 10.24 11.59 -9.12
C PRO A 203 9.42 12.38 -10.16
N MET A 204 8.85 11.69 -11.14
CA MET A 204 7.97 12.23 -12.19
C MET A 204 6.94 11.18 -12.62
N ILE A 205 5.73 11.58 -12.97
CA ILE A 205 4.68 10.65 -13.43
C ILE A 205 5.16 9.78 -14.61
N GLY A 206 4.76 8.51 -14.61
CA GLY A 206 5.15 7.53 -15.62
C GLY A 206 6.24 6.57 -15.14
N LEU A 207 7.08 6.04 -16.04
CA LEU A 207 8.10 5.05 -15.70
C LEU A 207 9.43 5.67 -15.22
N SER A 208 9.37 6.80 -14.52
CA SER A 208 10.57 7.43 -13.94
C SER A 208 11.08 6.63 -12.74
N ARG A 209 12.38 6.78 -12.42
CA ARG A 209 13.02 6.07 -11.31
C ARG A 209 14.14 6.87 -10.68
N THR A 210 14.35 6.66 -9.39
CA THR A 210 15.53 7.10 -8.64
C THR A 210 16.06 5.95 -7.79
N ASP A 211 17.34 6.02 -7.44
CA ASP A 211 18.03 5.19 -6.45
C ASP A 211 17.99 5.79 -5.04
N ARG A 212 17.31 6.92 -4.85
CA ARG A 212 17.20 7.61 -3.57
C ARG A 212 16.53 6.74 -2.50
N HIS A 213 17.09 6.77 -1.30
CA HIS A 213 16.51 6.20 -0.09
C HIS A 213 16.31 7.32 0.94
N ASP A 214 15.08 7.53 1.40
CA ASP A 214 14.85 8.40 2.56
C ASP A 214 14.45 7.58 3.80
N ALA A 215 14.87 8.02 4.98
CA ALA A 215 14.42 7.50 6.27
C ALA A 215 13.66 8.60 7.02
N PHE A 216 12.43 8.28 7.40
CA PHE A 216 11.55 9.13 8.17
C PHE A 216 11.48 8.67 9.61
N LYS A 217 11.80 9.56 10.55
CA LYS A 217 11.72 9.27 11.97
C LYS A 217 10.57 10.07 12.60
N PRO A 218 9.42 9.45 12.90
CA PRO A 218 8.36 10.16 13.61
C PRO A 218 8.83 10.50 15.02
N GLN A 219 8.51 11.71 15.50
CA GLN A 219 8.61 12.05 16.91
C GLN A 219 7.21 12.39 17.42
N ILE A 220 6.96 12.10 18.69
CA ILE A 220 5.71 12.43 19.37
C ILE A 220 5.49 13.96 19.45
N ALA A 221 6.52 14.79 19.21
CA ALA A 221 6.45 16.26 19.31
C ALA A 221 6.95 17.08 18.08
N ALA A 222 7.60 16.46 17.07
CA ALA A 222 7.98 17.10 15.78
C ALA A 222 8.71 16.11 14.84
N SER A 223 8.23 15.92 13.60
CA SER A 223 8.85 14.99 12.64
C SER A 223 10.16 15.52 12.04
N ILE A 224 11.19 14.67 11.91
CA ILE A 224 12.49 15.00 11.30
C ILE A 224 12.82 13.99 10.18
N TRP A 225 13.27 14.49 9.03
CA TRP A 225 13.79 13.69 7.92
C TRP A 225 15.31 13.55 7.98
N THR A 226 15.84 12.35 7.71
CA THR A 226 17.28 12.15 7.55
C THR A 226 17.59 11.54 6.19
N LEU A 227 18.54 12.13 5.47
CA LEU A 227 19.09 11.60 4.22
C LEU A 227 20.14 10.54 4.57
N ARG A 228 20.06 9.36 3.96
CA ARG A 228 21.06 8.30 4.10
C ARG A 228 21.51 7.80 2.75
#